data_AF-A0A7S2DC85-F1
#
_entry.id   AF-A0A7S2DC85-F1
#
_cell.length_a   1.000
_cell.length_b   1.000
_cell.length_c   1.000
_cell.angle_alpha   90.00
_cell.angle_beta   90.00
_cell.angle_gamma   90.00
#
_symmetry.space_group_name_H-M   'P 1'
#
loop_
_entity.id
_entity.type
_entity.pdbx_description
1 polymer ?
#
loop_
_entity_poly.entity_id
_entity_poly.type
_entity_poly.pdbx_seq_one_letter_code
_entity_poly.pdbx_strand_id
1 'polypeptide(L)'
;DGKSVVFLFTDTQIVLESFLEDINNILNTGEVPNLLDDNDAGQIINSMRPIAQAAGLPQTKVALYNVFVNRVRANLHLSICMSPLGEAFRTRLRNFPSLVNNCTIDYFAAWPEEALRSVAKNTLDTIDMGADTVKEGIVQMCGRIHQSVEHASVRYLDEQRRYNYVT
;
A
#
# COMPACT_ATOMS: atom_id res chain seq x y z
N ASP A 1 -4.84 23.09 -2.96
CA ASP A 1 -4.96 23.06 -1.49
C ASP A 1 -3.71 22.61 -0.74
N GLY A 2 -2.89 21.67 -1.25
CA GLY A 2 -1.71 21.20 -0.52
C GLY A 2 -2.05 20.42 0.75
N LYS A 3 -3.16 19.66 0.72
CA LYS A 3 -3.52 18.73 1.78
C LYS A 3 -2.68 17.47 1.59
N SER A 4 -2.12 16.95 2.68
CA SER A 4 -1.50 15.63 2.68
C SER A 4 -2.58 14.57 2.46
N VAL A 5 -2.32 13.66 1.51
CA VAL A 5 -3.24 12.62 1.08
C VAL A 5 -2.48 11.31 0.87
N VAL A 6 -3.14 10.20 1.20
CA VAL A 6 -2.62 8.86 0.92
C VAL A 6 -3.43 8.26 -0.23
N PHE A 7 -2.74 7.76 -1.24
CA PHE A 7 -3.34 6.96 -2.30
C PHE A 7 -2.95 5.49 -2.08
N LEU A 8 -3.92 4.72 -1.60
CA LEU A 8 -3.81 3.28 -1.38
C LEU A 8 -4.13 2.55 -2.68
N PHE A 9 -3.22 1.70 -3.14
CA PHE A 9 -3.36 0.94 -4.36
C PHE A 9 -3.00 -0.53 -4.15
N THR A 10 -3.97 -1.42 -4.32
CA THR A 10 -3.80 -2.86 -4.08
C THR A 10 -3.56 -3.61 -5.38
N ASP A 11 -2.89 -4.75 -5.31
CA ASP A 11 -2.64 -5.61 -6.48
C ASP A 11 -3.91 -6.07 -7.21
N THR A 12 -5.01 -6.24 -6.47
CA THR A 12 -6.34 -6.55 -7.01
C THR A 12 -6.93 -5.43 -7.88
N GLN A 13 -6.46 -4.19 -7.73
CA GLN A 13 -6.88 -3.05 -8.55
C GLN A 13 -6.04 -2.90 -9.83
N ILE A 14 -4.99 -3.70 -10.00
CA ILE A 14 -4.15 -3.70 -11.20
C ILE A 14 -4.86 -4.48 -12.31
N VAL A 15 -5.71 -3.76 -13.05
CA VAL A 15 -6.38 -4.31 -14.24
C VAL A 15 -5.46 -4.25 -15.47
N LEU A 16 -4.69 -3.17 -15.58
CA LEU A 16 -3.75 -2.92 -16.67
C LEU A 16 -2.36 -2.63 -16.08
N GLU A 17 -1.31 -3.21 -16.68
CA GLU A 17 0.07 -2.98 -16.23
C GLU A 17 0.53 -1.52 -16.44
N SER A 18 -0.13 -0.75 -17.32
CA SER A 18 0.11 0.69 -17.47
C SER A 18 -0.17 1.48 -16.19
N PHE A 19 -1.02 0.97 -15.28
CA PHE A 19 -1.24 1.64 -13.99
C PHE A 19 0.03 1.67 -13.13
N LEU A 20 0.89 0.65 -13.26
CA LEU A 20 2.18 0.63 -12.57
C LEU A 20 3.20 1.56 -13.25
N GLU A 21 3.07 1.80 -14.55
CA GLU A 21 3.86 2.80 -15.26
C GLU A 21 3.54 4.21 -14.74
N ASP A 22 2.25 4.52 -14.56
CA ASP A 22 1.81 5.79 -13.98
C ASP A 22 2.33 5.98 -12.55
N ILE A 23 2.22 4.94 -11.71
CA ILE A 23 2.78 4.95 -10.35
C ILE A 23 4.30 5.14 -10.38
N ASN A 24 5.00 4.45 -11.29
CA ASN A 24 6.45 4.61 -11.45
C ASN A 24 6.81 6.04 -11.86
N ASN A 25 6.01 6.68 -12.71
CA ASN A 25 6.19 8.09 -13.06
C ASN A 25 5.99 9.00 -11.83
N ILE A 26 4.92 8.81 -11.05
CA ILE A 26 4.69 9.57 -9.81
C ILE A 26 5.85 9.41 -8.83
N LEU A 27 6.37 8.19 -8.66
CA LEU A 27 7.49 7.92 -7.75
C LEU A 27 8.80 8.57 -8.21
N ASN A 28 9.04 8.69 -9.52
CA ASN A 28 10.27 9.27 -10.06
C ASN A 28 10.19 10.80 -10.17
N THR A 29 9.19 11.30 -10.90
CA THR A 29 9.08 12.72 -11.24
C THR A 29 8.10 13.48 -10.35
N GLY A 30 7.12 12.79 -9.74
CA GLY A 30 6.03 13.43 -9.01
C GLY A 30 4.84 13.81 -9.89
N GLU A 31 4.83 13.33 -11.14
CA GLU A 31 3.76 13.57 -12.10
C GLU A 31 3.60 12.38 -13.07
N VAL A 32 2.47 12.32 -13.75
CA VAL A 32 2.22 11.36 -14.83
C VAL A 32 2.22 12.12 -16.16
N PRO A 33 3.07 11.76 -17.13
CA PRO A 33 3.10 12.40 -18.44
C PRO A 33 1.74 12.32 -19.14
N ASN A 34 1.32 13.43 -19.77
CA ASN A 34 0.06 13.54 -20.53
C ASN A 34 -1.22 13.28 -19.71
N LEU A 35 -1.15 13.26 -18.38
CA LEU A 35 -2.33 13.11 -17.53
C LEU A 35 -3.17 14.39 -17.49
N LEU A 36 -2.50 15.54 -17.50
CA LEU A 36 -3.13 16.86 -17.41
C LEU A 36 -3.18 17.49 -18.81
N ASP A 37 -4.35 18.03 -19.17
CA ASP A 37 -4.50 18.75 -20.43
C ASP A 37 -4.02 20.22 -20.31
N ASP A 38 -4.01 20.95 -21.43
CA ASP A 38 -3.56 22.36 -21.46
C ASP A 38 -4.44 23.27 -20.58
N ASN A 39 -5.72 22.93 -20.42
CA ASN A 39 -6.65 23.68 -19.58
C ASN A 39 -6.35 23.46 -18.09
N ASP A 40 -6.14 22.21 -17.68
CA ASP A 40 -5.72 21.83 -16.32
C ASP A 40 -4.39 22.50 -15.96
N ALA A 41 -3.41 22.44 -16.86
CA ALA A 41 -2.12 23.10 -16.68
C ALA A 41 -2.27 24.61 -16.50
N GLY A 42 -3.15 25.25 -17.28
CA GLY A 42 -3.47 26.67 -17.14
C GLY A 42 -4.06 27.01 -15.76
N GLN A 43 -5.01 26.20 -15.28
CA GLN A 43 -5.62 26.38 -13.96
C GLN A 43 -4.63 26.17 -12.81
N ILE A 44 -3.75 25.17 -12.92
CA ILE A 44 -2.67 24.91 -11.97
C ILE A 44 -1.72 26.10 -11.89
N ILE A 45 -1.26 26.61 -13.03
CA ILE A 45 -0.35 27.77 -13.08
C ILE A 45 -0.97 28.98 -12.40
N ASN A 46 -2.25 29.26 -12.67
CA ASN A 46 -2.98 30.36 -12.04
C ASN A 46 -3.08 30.18 -10.51
N SER A 47 -3.35 28.95 -10.06
CA SER A 47 -3.45 28.62 -8.65
C SER A 47 -2.10 28.66 -7.91
N MET A 48 -0.98 28.38 -8.60
CA MET A 48 0.36 28.41 -8.01
C MET A 48 0.97 29.80 -7.95
N ARG A 49 0.50 30.75 -8.76
CA ARG A 49 1.01 32.13 -8.82
C ARG A 49 1.10 32.82 -7.45
N PRO A 50 0.03 32.90 -6.63
CA PRO A 50 0.11 33.54 -5.31
C PRO A 50 1.09 32.82 -4.36
N ILE A 51 1.20 31.50 -4.47
CA ILE A 51 2.09 30.67 -3.63
C ILE A 51 3.55 30.96 -4.00
N ALA A 52 3.87 30.97 -5.30
CA ALA A 52 5.20 31.28 -5.78
C ALA A 52 5.60 32.72 -5.47
N GLN A 53 4.67 33.66 -5.59
CA GLN A 53 4.90 35.07 -5.25
C GLN A 53 5.22 35.25 -3.76
N ALA A 54 4.46 34.60 -2.88
CA ALA A 54 4.74 34.62 -1.44
C ALA A 54 6.09 33.99 -1.08
N ALA A 55 6.54 33.01 -1.86
CA ALA A 55 7.85 32.36 -1.71
C ALA A 55 9.01 33.09 -2.42
N GLY A 56 8.75 34.23 -3.09
CA GLY A 56 9.78 34.96 -3.84
C GLY A 56 10.31 34.22 -5.08
N LEU A 57 9.56 33.25 -5.61
CA LEU A 57 9.97 32.43 -6.75
C LEU A 57 9.61 33.09 -8.10
N PRO A 58 10.35 32.76 -9.18
CA PRO A 58 10.06 33.28 -10.52
C PRO A 58 8.64 32.96 -10.98
N GLN A 59 8.03 33.89 -11.70
CA GLN A 59 6.64 33.81 -12.17
C GLN A 59 6.52 33.25 -13.59
N THR A 60 7.54 32.52 -14.06
CA THR A 60 7.53 31.85 -15.36
C THR A 60 6.65 30.60 -15.29
N LYS A 61 6.04 30.19 -16.42
CA LYS A 61 5.17 28.99 -16.46
C LYS A 61 5.89 27.75 -15.91
N VAL A 62 7.16 27.57 -16.29
CA VAL A 62 8.01 26.45 -15.83
C VAL A 62 8.22 26.49 -14.32
N ALA A 63 8.54 27.66 -13.75
CA ALA A 63 8.75 27.78 -12.31
C ALA A 63 7.46 27.51 -11.51
N LEU A 64 6.32 28.02 -11.99
CA LEU A 64 5.01 27.80 -11.36
C LEU A 64 4.59 26.33 -11.41
N TYR A 65 4.87 25.64 -12.52
CA TYR A 65 4.60 24.22 -12.64
C TYR A 65 5.52 23.38 -11.73
N ASN A 66 6.81 23.74 -11.61
CA ASN A 66 7.72 23.09 -10.66
C ASN A 66 7.27 23.28 -9.20
N VAL A 67 6.69 24.44 -8.85
CA VAL A 67 6.07 24.65 -7.53
C VAL A 67 4.93 23.66 -7.31
N PHE A 68 4.09 23.42 -8.33
CA PHE A 68 3.03 22.42 -8.26
C PHE A 68 3.58 21.01 -8.04
N VAL A 69 4.53 20.55 -8.87
CA VAL A 69 5.13 19.21 -8.75
C VAL A 69 5.77 19.01 -7.38
N ASN A 70 6.50 20.00 -6.87
CA ASN A 70 7.10 19.93 -5.53
C ASN A 70 6.02 19.82 -4.43
N ARG A 71 4.89 20.50 -4.59
CA ARG A 71 3.77 20.38 -3.65
C ARG A 71 3.11 19.01 -3.75
N VAL A 72 2.99 18.42 -4.94
CA VAL A 72 2.49 17.05 -5.11
C VAL A 72 3.42 16.08 -4.38
N ARG A 73 4.72 16.14 -4.62
CA ARG A 73 5.73 15.28 -3.95
C ARG A 73 5.72 15.40 -2.43
N ALA A 74 5.44 16.59 -1.90
CA ALA A 74 5.39 16.83 -0.46
C ALA A 74 4.10 16.33 0.21
N ASN A 75 3.02 16.14 -0.55
CA ASN A 75 1.69 15.89 0.01
C ASN A 75 1.05 14.57 -0.45
N LEU A 76 1.49 13.98 -1.56
CA LEU A 76 0.98 12.72 -2.06
C LEU A 76 1.85 11.57 -1.52
N HIS A 77 1.24 10.72 -0.70
CA HIS A 77 1.86 9.52 -0.17
C HIS A 77 1.27 8.29 -0.86
N LEU A 78 2.11 7.51 -1.53
CA LEU A 78 1.68 6.28 -2.20
C LEU A 78 1.86 5.09 -1.25
N SER A 79 0.79 4.33 -1.03
CA SER A 79 0.82 3.05 -0.30
C SER A 79 0.40 1.95 -1.25
N ILE A 80 1.36 1.10 -1.63
CA ILE A 80 1.15 0.05 -2.62
C ILE A 80 1.19 -1.31 -1.91
N CYS A 81 0.08 -2.05 -1.98
CA CYS A 81 -0.06 -3.33 -1.31
C CYS A 81 -0.08 -4.44 -2.36
N MET A 82 0.98 -5.25 -2.40
CA MET A 82 1.06 -6.39 -3.31
C MET A 82 1.32 -7.67 -2.54
N SER A 83 0.66 -8.75 -2.97
CA SER A 83 1.01 -10.08 -2.51
C SER A 83 2.40 -10.46 -3.05
N PRO A 84 3.32 -10.94 -2.21
CA PRO A 84 4.62 -11.45 -2.67
C PRO A 84 4.50 -12.81 -3.38
N LEU A 85 3.30 -13.36 -3.44
CA LEU A 85 3.02 -14.67 -4.02
C LEU A 85 2.97 -14.60 -5.54
N GLY A 86 3.63 -15.57 -6.18
CA GLY A 86 3.62 -15.72 -7.64
C GLY A 86 4.75 -14.98 -8.36
N GLU A 87 4.78 -15.15 -9.69
CA GLU A 87 5.81 -14.55 -10.55
C GLU A 87 5.51 -13.08 -10.87
N ALA A 88 4.23 -12.69 -10.89
CA ALA A 88 3.79 -11.34 -11.23
C ALA A 88 4.47 -10.27 -10.36
N PHE A 89 4.55 -10.48 -9.04
CA PHE A 89 5.25 -9.57 -8.12
C PHE A 89 6.71 -9.37 -8.53
N ARG A 90 7.45 -10.45 -8.78
CA ARG A 90 8.86 -10.39 -9.19
C ARG A 90 9.05 -9.70 -10.53
N THR A 91 8.16 -9.95 -11.49
CA THR A 91 8.20 -9.30 -12.80
C THR A 91 7.90 -7.80 -12.68
N ARG A 92 6.91 -7.41 -11.86
CA ARG A 92 6.60 -6.00 -11.59
C ARG A 92 7.77 -5.27 -10.93
N LEU A 93 8.42 -5.85 -9.93
CA LEU A 93 9.61 -5.24 -9.30
C LEU A 93 10.78 -5.08 -10.28
N ARG A 94 10.96 -6.00 -11.24
CA ARG A 94 11.98 -5.88 -12.29
C ARG A 94 11.64 -4.80 -13.31
N ASN A 95 10.37 -4.72 -13.72
CA ASN A 95 9.91 -3.76 -14.73
C ASN A 95 9.82 -2.33 -14.17
N PHE A 96 9.54 -2.18 -12.87
CA PHE A 96 9.34 -0.90 -12.20
C PHE A 96 10.27 -0.74 -10.99
N PRO A 97 11.56 -0.45 -11.20
CA PRO A 97 12.54 -0.34 -10.11
C PRO A 97 12.25 0.75 -9.07
N SER A 98 11.44 1.77 -9.42
CA SER A 98 11.07 2.82 -8.46
C SER A 98 10.27 2.29 -7.27
N LEU A 99 9.57 1.15 -7.43
CA LEU A 99 8.87 0.47 -6.34
C LEU A 99 9.81 -0.01 -5.25
N VAL A 100 11.08 -0.23 -5.56
CA VAL A 100 12.12 -0.63 -4.61
C VAL A 100 12.98 0.56 -4.20
N ASN A 101 13.34 1.42 -5.16
CA ASN A 101 14.30 2.50 -4.93
C ASN A 101 13.68 3.71 -4.23
N ASN A 102 12.40 4.00 -4.48
CA ASN A 102 11.73 5.23 -4.03
C ASN A 102 10.61 4.95 -3.01
N CYS A 103 10.37 3.69 -2.66
CA CYS A 103 9.44 3.29 -1.61
C CYS A 103 10.16 2.66 -0.43
N THR A 104 9.56 2.74 0.74
CA THR A 104 9.96 1.91 1.89
C THR A 104 9.22 0.59 1.81
N ILE A 105 9.95 -0.52 1.91
CA ILE A 105 9.37 -1.85 1.89
C ILE A 105 8.96 -2.23 3.31
N ASP A 106 7.66 -2.45 3.50
CA ASP A 106 7.10 -3.07 4.70
C ASP A 106 6.68 -4.51 4.37
N TYR A 107 7.26 -5.49 5.05
CA TYR A 107 7.08 -6.91 4.74
C TYR A 107 6.21 -7.59 5.79
N PHE A 108 5.04 -8.05 5.36
CA PHE A 108 4.08 -8.76 6.21
C PHE A 108 4.38 -10.25 6.18
N ALA A 109 5.04 -10.74 7.23
CA ALA A 109 5.22 -12.16 7.45
C ALA A 109 3.94 -12.81 7.99
N ALA A 110 3.90 -14.15 7.95
CA ALA A 110 2.86 -14.91 8.65
C ALA A 110 2.79 -14.50 10.12
N TRP A 111 1.57 -14.42 10.64
CA TRP A 111 1.35 -13.95 12.01
C TRP A 111 1.94 -14.94 13.00
N PRO A 112 2.79 -14.48 13.96
CA PRO A 112 3.25 -15.37 15.01
C PRO A 112 2.07 -15.78 15.91
N GLU A 113 2.22 -16.92 16.58
CA GLU A 113 1.18 -17.45 17.47
C GLU A 113 0.72 -16.43 18.52
N GLU A 114 1.65 -15.64 19.06
CA GLU A 114 1.37 -14.59 20.02
C GLU A 114 0.45 -13.50 19.44
N ALA A 115 0.66 -13.11 18.18
CA ALA A 115 -0.19 -12.13 17.51
C ALA A 115 -1.60 -12.69 17.25
N LEU A 116 -1.70 -13.97 16.84
CA LEU A 116 -2.98 -14.67 16.68
C LEU A 116 -3.74 -14.74 18.01
N ARG A 117 -3.06 -15.08 19.11
CA ARG A 117 -3.63 -15.09 20.46
C ARG A 117 -4.05 -13.70 20.91
N SER A 118 -3.26 -12.67 20.62
CA SER A 118 -3.58 -11.27 20.94
C SER A 118 -4.84 -10.80 20.23
N VAL A 119 -5.00 -11.11 18.94
CA VAL A 119 -6.22 -10.81 18.18
C VAL A 119 -7.42 -11.58 18.72
N ALA A 120 -7.27 -12.88 18.99
CA ALA A 120 -8.33 -13.68 19.59
C ALA A 120 -8.75 -13.09 20.94
N LYS A 121 -7.81 -12.73 21.81
CA LYS A 121 -8.10 -12.10 23.10
C LYS A 121 -8.87 -10.79 22.94
N ASN A 122 -8.35 -9.86 22.13
CA ASN A 122 -9.00 -8.56 21.91
C ASN A 122 -10.40 -8.69 21.31
N THR A 123 -10.61 -9.67 20.43
CA THR A 123 -11.91 -9.95 19.82
C THR A 123 -12.90 -10.51 20.87
N LEU A 124 -12.45 -11.46 21.69
CA LEU A 124 -13.27 -12.14 22.69
C LEU A 124 -13.43 -11.33 23.99
N ASP A 125 -12.66 -10.27 24.20
CA ASP A 125 -12.77 -9.38 25.37
C ASP A 125 -14.16 -8.74 25.46
N THR A 126 -14.80 -8.48 24.31
CA THR A 126 -16.16 -7.90 24.24
C THR A 126 -17.28 -8.91 24.51
N ILE A 127 -16.97 -10.20 24.61
CA ILE A 127 -17.96 -11.28 24.78
C ILE A 127 -17.90 -11.81 26.22
N ASP A 128 -19.07 -11.90 26.86
CA ASP A 128 -19.20 -12.61 28.14
C ASP A 128 -19.11 -14.12 27.90
N MET A 129 -18.04 -14.72 28.41
CA MET A 129 -17.76 -16.16 28.31
C MET A 129 -17.76 -16.83 29.69
N GLY A 130 -18.30 -16.15 30.70
CA GLY A 130 -18.23 -16.59 32.09
C GLY A 130 -16.82 -16.44 32.65
N ALA A 131 -16.22 -17.54 33.09
CA ALA A 131 -14.93 -17.50 33.78
C ALA A 131 -13.76 -17.14 32.85
N ASP A 132 -12.85 -16.30 33.33
CA ASP A 132 -11.63 -15.89 32.60
C ASP A 132 -10.77 -17.09 32.15
N THR A 133 -10.79 -18.18 32.92
CA THR A 133 -10.09 -19.43 32.59
C THR A 133 -10.64 -20.09 31.33
N VAL A 134 -11.95 -20.00 31.09
CA VAL A 134 -12.59 -20.51 29.88
C VAL A 134 -12.21 -19.63 28.69
N LYS A 135 -12.25 -18.31 28.87
CA LYS A 135 -11.85 -17.34 27.83
C LYS A 135 -10.41 -17.56 27.40
N GLU A 136 -9.48 -17.68 28.35
CA GLU A 136 -8.07 -17.95 28.05
C GLU A 136 -7.90 -19.27 27.29
N GLY A 137 -8.58 -20.34 27.72
CA GLY A 137 -8.56 -21.63 27.02
C GLY A 137 -9.01 -21.55 25.56
N ILE A 138 -10.06 -20.76 25.29
CA ILE A 138 -10.55 -20.50 23.93
C ILE A 138 -9.52 -19.72 23.11
N VAL A 139 -8.91 -18.67 23.68
CA VAL A 139 -7.84 -17.90 23.03
C VAL A 139 -6.69 -18.81 22.59
N GLN A 140 -6.26 -19.73 23.47
CA GLN A 140 -5.21 -20.69 23.12
C GLN A 140 -5.63 -21.64 22.00
N MET A 141 -6.90 -22.07 22.02
CA MET A 141 -7.46 -22.95 21.00
C MET A 141 -7.52 -22.26 19.64
N CYS A 142 -7.92 -20.99 19.57
CA CYS A 142 -7.93 -20.20 18.34
C CYS A 142 -6.56 -20.18 17.66
N GLY A 143 -5.49 -19.91 18.43
CA GLY A 143 -4.11 -19.93 17.91
C GLY A 143 -3.73 -21.31 17.36
N ARG A 144 -4.01 -22.38 18.12
CA ARG A 144 -3.70 -23.76 17.70
C ARG A 144 -4.47 -24.19 16.45
N ILE A 145 -5.75 -23.85 16.36
CA ILE A 145 -6.58 -24.17 15.18
C ILE A 145 -5.97 -23.51 13.95
N HIS A 146 -5.66 -22.21 14.02
CA HIS A 146 -5.07 -21.47 12.90
C HIS A 146 -3.76 -22.11 12.43
N GLN A 147 -2.82 -22.37 13.34
CA GLN A 147 -1.56 -23.05 13.03
C GLN A 147 -1.76 -24.45 12.44
N SER A 148 -2.75 -25.21 12.93
CA SER A 148 -3.04 -26.53 12.38
C SER A 148 -3.48 -26.47 10.92
N VAL A 149 -4.23 -25.43 10.55
CA VAL A 149 -4.67 -25.21 9.16
C VAL A 149 -3.50 -24.77 8.29
N GLU A 150 -2.57 -23.96 8.81
CA GLU A 150 -1.32 -23.62 8.10
C GLU A 150 -0.50 -24.88 7.79
N HIS A 151 -0.26 -25.75 8.78
CA HIS A 151 0.45 -27.00 8.57
C HIS A 151 -0.28 -27.95 7.60
N ALA A 152 -1.62 -28.03 7.70
CA ALA A 152 -2.42 -28.82 6.78
C ALA A 152 -2.35 -28.27 5.34
N SER A 153 -2.25 -26.96 5.17
CA SER A 153 -2.12 -26.29 3.87
C SER A 153 -0.80 -26.62 3.19
N VAL A 154 0.30 -26.66 3.95
CA VAL A 154 1.61 -27.13 3.45
C VAL A 154 1.53 -28.59 2.97
N ARG A 155 0.95 -29.47 3.79
CA ARG A 155 0.75 -30.87 3.41
C ARG A 155 -0.13 -31.03 2.17
N TYR A 156 -1.19 -30.23 2.07
CA TYR A 156 -2.09 -30.24 0.92
C TYR A 156 -1.35 -29.87 -0.37
N LEU A 157 -0.44 -28.90 -0.32
CA LEU A 157 0.40 -28.57 -1.47
C LEU A 157 1.32 -29.74 -1.87
N ASP A 158 1.92 -30.42 -0.90
CA ASP A 158 2.82 -31.55 -1.17
C ASP A 158 2.07 -32.75 -1.77
N GLU A 159 0.90 -33.07 -1.22
CA GLU A 159 0.10 -34.23 -1.61
C GLU A 159 -0.71 -33.99 -2.90
N GLN A 160 -1.29 -32.80 -3.06
CA GLN A 160 -2.26 -32.51 -4.13
C GLN A 160 -1.74 -31.53 -5.18
N ARG A 161 -0.56 -30.93 -4.98
CA ARG A 161 0.02 -29.90 -5.87
C ARG A 161 -0.92 -28.70 -6.10
N ARG A 162 -1.77 -28.42 -5.12
CA ARG A 162 -2.73 -27.32 -5.14
C ARG A 162 -2.46 -26.38 -3.96
N TYR A 163 -2.52 -25.08 -4.23
CA TYR A 163 -2.36 -24.06 -3.21
C TYR A 163 -3.70 -23.75 -2.52
N ASN A 164 -3.65 -23.63 -1.20
CA ASN A 164 -4.62 -22.92 -0.38
C ASN A 164 -3.85 -21.94 0.51
N TYR A 165 -4.40 -20.74 0.69
CA TYR A 165 -3.76 -19.69 1.47
C TYR A 165 -4.58 -19.45 2.73
N VAL A 166 -3.90 -19.41 3.87
CA VAL A 166 -4.49 -19.11 5.18
C VAL A 166 -4.33 -17.61 5.41
N THR A 167 -5.42 -16.97 5.84
CA THR A 167 -5.52 -15.53 6.13
C THR A 167 -6.06 -15.29 7.52
#